data_AF-A0A1W1YLG8-F1
#
_entry.id   AF-A0A1W1YLG8-F1
#
_cell.length_a   1.000
_cell.length_b   1.000
_cell.length_c   1.000
_cell.angle_alpha   90.00
_cell.angle_beta   90.00
_cell.angle_gamma   90.00
#
_symmetry.space_group_name_H-M   'P 1'
#
loop_
_entity.id
_entity.type
_entity.pdbx_description
1 polymer ?
#
loop_
_entity_poly.entity_id
_entity_poly.type
_entity_poly.pdbx_seq_one_letter_code
_entity_poly.pdbx_strand_id
1 'polypeptide(L)'
;MVSHRRRLRSESGSASIEMVILAPAFGLLIAMLVMGGRLAIAQQSIQSAAGEAARAASIERGSDAEERGLEAAEAFLAEQDLTCDSMDIQLDTSGKDTDPGVTGLVVTATVTCDVALADLALPGVGGSHQVSATASSPIDAYRER
;
A
#
# COMPACT_ATOMS: atom_id res chain seq x y z
N MET A 1 -9.65 73.64 -14.84
CA MET A 1 -10.72 72.64 -15.10
C MET A 1 -10.24 71.76 -16.25
N VAL A 2 -10.08 70.44 -16.18
CA VAL A 2 -10.61 69.37 -15.33
C VAL A 2 -9.56 68.24 -15.31
N SER A 3 -9.19 67.71 -14.14
CA SER A 3 -8.30 66.53 -14.06
C SER A 3 -9.12 65.25 -14.13
N HIS A 4 -8.97 64.46 -15.19
CA HIS A 4 -9.54 63.12 -15.26
C HIS A 4 -8.70 62.13 -14.43
N ARG A 5 -9.11 61.90 -13.17
CA ARG A 5 -8.65 60.73 -12.41
C ARG A 5 -9.20 59.47 -13.09
N ARG A 6 -8.37 58.79 -13.88
CA ARG A 6 -8.64 57.41 -14.32
C ARG A 6 -8.63 56.53 -13.07
N ARG A 7 -9.82 56.16 -12.58
CA ARG A 7 -9.97 55.03 -11.67
C ARG A 7 -9.61 53.78 -12.47
N LEU A 8 -8.38 53.30 -12.29
CA LEU A 8 -8.03 51.92 -12.59
C LEU A 8 -9.03 51.06 -11.82
N ARG A 9 -10.00 50.51 -12.55
CA ARG A 9 -10.94 49.54 -11.99
C ARG A 9 -10.06 48.36 -11.63
N SER A 10 -9.98 48.05 -10.34
CA SER A 10 -9.24 46.89 -9.85
C SER A 10 -9.98 45.64 -10.33
N GLU A 11 -9.54 45.07 -11.46
CA GLU A 11 -9.95 43.72 -11.91
C GLU A 11 -9.41 42.62 -10.99
N SER A 12 -8.57 43.00 -10.01
CA SER A 12 -8.09 42.13 -8.94
C SER A 12 -9.23 41.58 -8.07
N GLY A 13 -10.43 42.17 -8.12
CA GLY A 13 -11.61 41.67 -7.40
C GLY A 13 -12.16 40.34 -7.93
N SER A 14 -12.15 40.09 -9.26
CA SER A 14 -12.60 38.78 -9.80
C SER A 14 -11.50 37.73 -9.62
N ALA A 15 -10.25 38.08 -9.97
CA ALA A 15 -9.12 37.17 -9.84
C ALA A 15 -8.93 36.66 -8.40
N SER A 16 -9.17 37.50 -7.39
CA SER A 16 -9.07 37.10 -5.98
C SER A 16 -10.20 36.15 -5.58
N ILE A 17 -11.44 36.38 -6.04
CA ILE A 17 -12.60 35.54 -5.70
C ILE A 17 -12.53 34.19 -6.45
N GLU A 18 -12.06 34.19 -7.70
CA GLU A 18 -11.83 32.97 -8.47
C GLU A 18 -10.75 32.10 -7.82
N MET A 19 -9.67 32.70 -7.32
CA MET A 19 -8.61 31.99 -6.60
C MET A 19 -9.10 31.35 -5.29
N VAL A 20 -10.04 31.98 -4.58
CA VAL A 20 -10.62 31.45 -3.34
C VAL A 20 -11.36 30.13 -3.56
N ILE A 21 -11.90 29.89 -4.75
CA ILE A 21 -12.60 28.64 -5.09
C ILE A 21 -11.65 27.66 -5.79
N LEU A 22 -10.80 28.14 -6.69
CA LEU A 22 -9.86 27.30 -7.44
C LEU A 22 -8.77 26.69 -6.57
N ALA A 23 -8.20 27.46 -5.64
CA ALA A 23 -7.12 26.98 -4.78
C ALA A 23 -7.52 25.76 -3.92
N PRO A 24 -8.65 25.75 -3.18
CA PRO A 24 -9.06 24.57 -2.43
C PRO A 24 -9.46 23.41 -3.34
N ALA A 25 -10.11 23.67 -4.49
CA ALA A 25 -10.44 22.61 -5.44
C ALA A 25 -9.18 21.92 -5.99
N PHE A 26 -8.14 22.68 -6.32
CA PHE A 26 -6.86 22.15 -6.78
C PHE A 26 -6.10 21.44 -5.65
N GLY A 27 -6.15 21.98 -4.43
CA GLY A 27 -5.60 21.33 -3.23
C GLY A 27 -6.24 19.96 -2.99
N LEU A 28 -7.57 19.86 -3.10
CA LEU A 28 -8.30 18.60 -3.02
C LEU A 28 -7.89 17.62 -4.12
N LEU A 29 -7.69 18.12 -5.34
CA LEU A 29 -7.22 17.30 -6.46
C LEU A 29 -5.82 16.72 -6.21
N ILE A 30 -4.87 17.56 -5.76
CA ILE A 30 -3.52 17.10 -5.38
C ILE A 30 -3.61 16.09 -4.24
N ALA A 31 -4.42 16.36 -3.22
CA ALA A 31 -4.60 15.47 -2.08
C ALA A 31 -5.09 14.09 -2.52
N MET A 32 -6.11 14.03 -3.40
CA MET A 32 -6.60 12.77 -3.96
C MET A 32 -5.52 12.02 -4.75
N LEU A 33 -4.69 12.72 -5.53
CA LEU A 33 -3.58 12.11 -6.25
C LEU A 33 -2.52 11.52 -5.31
N VAL A 34 -2.17 12.24 -4.24
CA VAL A 34 -1.21 11.77 -3.22
C VAL A 34 -1.78 10.55 -2.48
N MET A 35 -3.05 10.60 -2.07
CA MET A 35 -3.75 9.48 -1.44
C MET A 35 -3.73 8.25 -2.34
N GLY A 36 -4.19 8.39 -3.60
CA GLY A 36 -4.20 7.30 -4.57
C GLY A 36 -2.80 6.75 -4.85
N GLY A 37 -1.80 7.63 -4.95
CA GLY A 37 -0.40 7.24 -5.14
C GLY A 37 0.15 6.43 -3.97
N ARG A 38 -0.06 6.88 -2.73
CA ARG A 38 0.36 6.16 -1.52
C ARG A 38 -0.29 4.78 -1.44
N LEU A 39 -1.60 4.69 -1.68
CA LEU A 39 -2.32 3.42 -1.65
C LEU A 39 -1.85 2.47 -2.77
N ALA A 40 -1.58 2.99 -3.97
CA ALA A 40 -1.07 2.18 -5.07
C ALA A 40 0.33 1.62 -4.78
N ILE A 41 1.22 2.44 -4.22
CA ILE A 41 2.57 2.01 -3.81
C ILE A 41 2.49 0.96 -2.70
N ALA A 42 1.63 1.18 -1.70
CA ALA A 42 1.41 0.23 -0.60
C ALA A 42 0.91 -1.11 -1.14
N GLN A 43 -0.16 -1.10 -1.96
CA GLN A 43 -0.71 -2.30 -2.59
C GLN A 43 0.34 -3.09 -3.38
N GLN A 44 1.14 -2.40 -4.20
CA GLN A 44 2.18 -3.07 -4.98
C GLN A 44 3.28 -3.67 -4.09
N SER A 45 3.65 -2.97 -3.01
CA SER A 45 4.69 -3.42 -2.08
C SER A 45 4.24 -4.63 -1.27
N ILE A 46 3.03 -4.60 -0.69
CA ILE A 46 2.50 -5.74 0.07
C ILE A 46 2.21 -6.95 -0.81
N GLN A 47 1.81 -6.74 -2.08
CA GLN A 47 1.59 -7.83 -3.02
C GLN A 47 2.91 -8.54 -3.39
N SER A 48 3.98 -7.77 -3.56
CA SER A 48 5.32 -8.31 -3.79
C SER A 48 5.85 -9.03 -2.54
N ALA A 49 5.64 -8.45 -1.35
CA ALA A 49 6.01 -9.06 -0.07
C ALA A 49 5.29 -10.39 0.17
N ALA A 50 3.98 -10.46 -0.09
CA ALA A 50 3.21 -11.69 0.00
C ALA A 50 3.76 -12.77 -0.95
N GLY A 51 4.13 -12.37 -2.18
CA GLY A 51 4.75 -13.28 -3.14
C GLY A 51 6.08 -13.84 -2.65
N GLU A 52 6.94 -12.99 -2.09
CA GLU A 52 8.24 -13.41 -1.56
C GLU A 52 8.09 -14.28 -0.31
N ALA A 53 7.17 -13.97 0.60
CA ALA A 53 6.84 -14.81 1.75
C ALA A 53 6.38 -16.21 1.32
N ALA A 54 5.39 -16.29 0.43
CA ALA A 54 4.87 -17.57 -0.05
C ALA A 54 5.97 -18.39 -0.75
N ARG A 55 6.86 -17.73 -1.50
CA ARG A 55 7.98 -18.35 -2.21
C ARG A 55 9.09 -18.83 -1.25
N ALA A 56 9.47 -18.03 -0.28
CA ALA A 56 10.48 -18.40 0.71
C ALA A 56 9.98 -19.59 1.55
N ALA A 57 8.73 -19.52 2.02
CA ALA A 57 8.10 -20.59 2.75
C ALA A 57 7.95 -21.87 1.91
N SER A 58 7.62 -21.79 0.62
CA SER A 58 7.47 -22.99 -0.22
C SER A 58 8.79 -23.75 -0.39
N ILE A 59 9.93 -23.04 -0.44
CA ILE A 59 11.28 -23.61 -0.59
C ILE A 59 11.82 -24.21 0.72
N GLU A 60 11.48 -23.63 1.86
CA GLU A 60 11.99 -24.06 3.16
C GLU A 60 11.52 -25.49 3.51
N ARG A 61 12.37 -26.27 4.18
CA ARG A 61 12.06 -27.65 4.56
C ARG A 61 11.76 -27.77 6.04
N GLY A 62 10.68 -28.48 6.39
CA GLY A 62 10.33 -28.76 7.79
C GLY A 62 9.41 -27.70 8.40
N SER A 63 9.45 -27.60 9.73
CA SER A 63 8.56 -26.76 10.54
C SER A 63 8.81 -25.26 10.38
N ASP A 64 10.00 -24.87 9.90
CA ASP A 64 10.46 -23.47 9.98
C ASP A 64 9.99 -22.65 8.77
N ALA A 65 9.17 -23.23 7.89
CA ALA A 65 8.70 -22.57 6.67
C ALA A 65 7.89 -21.30 6.93
N GLU A 66 7.11 -21.26 8.02
CA GLU A 66 6.35 -20.08 8.42
C GLU A 66 7.29 -18.93 8.83
N GLU A 67 8.22 -19.20 9.75
CA GLU A 67 9.21 -18.23 10.22
C GLU A 67 10.05 -17.67 9.07
N ARG A 68 10.52 -18.54 8.16
CA ARG A 68 11.32 -18.14 7.01
C ARG A 68 10.54 -17.31 5.99
N GLY A 69 9.24 -17.57 5.84
CA GLY A 69 8.36 -16.75 5.01
C GLY A 69 8.08 -15.37 5.63
N LEU A 70 7.90 -15.31 6.94
CA LEU A 70 7.74 -14.05 7.69
C LEU A 70 8.99 -13.17 7.55
N GLU A 71 10.18 -13.72 7.84
CA GLU A 71 11.46 -13.00 7.70
C GLU A 71 11.66 -12.45 6.29
N ALA A 72 11.27 -13.21 5.26
CA ALA A 72 11.42 -12.78 3.87
C ALA A 72 10.50 -11.60 3.52
N ALA A 73 9.23 -11.62 3.97
CA ALA A 73 8.33 -10.49 3.78
C ALA A 73 8.80 -9.25 4.58
N GLU A 74 9.24 -9.42 5.82
CA GLU A 74 9.74 -8.32 6.65
C GLU A 74 10.98 -7.68 6.02
N ALA A 75 11.95 -8.49 5.56
CA ALA A 75 13.15 -7.99 4.88
C ALA A 75 12.80 -7.23 3.59
N PHE A 76 11.85 -7.75 2.80
CA PHE A 76 11.38 -7.07 1.59
C PHE A 76 10.72 -5.72 1.92
N LEU A 77 9.84 -5.69 2.92
CA LEU A 77 9.13 -4.47 3.31
C LEU A 77 10.07 -3.41 3.90
N ALA A 78 11.11 -3.84 4.62
CA ALA A 78 12.15 -2.95 5.15
C ALA A 78 12.95 -2.26 4.03
N GLU A 79 13.26 -2.97 2.92
CA GLU A 79 13.95 -2.40 1.76
C GLU A 79 13.06 -1.41 0.97
N GLN A 80 11.74 -1.60 1.02
CA GLN A 80 10.77 -0.76 0.30
C GLN A 80 10.41 0.53 1.05
N ASP A 81 10.98 0.78 2.23
CA ASP A 81 10.72 1.95 3.09
C ASP A 81 9.20 2.21 3.31
N LEU A 82 8.40 1.13 3.33
CA LEU A 82 6.95 1.24 3.43
C LEU A 82 6.53 1.63 4.86
N THR A 83 5.93 2.81 5.00
CA THR A 83 5.39 3.27 6.30
C THR A 83 3.92 2.86 6.43
N CYS A 84 3.66 1.84 7.24
CA CYS A 84 2.33 1.45 7.70
C CYS A 84 2.18 1.79 9.18
N ASP A 85 0.99 2.21 9.61
CA ASP A 85 0.65 2.38 11.03
C ASP A 85 0.62 1.03 11.75
N SER A 86 0.12 0.00 11.06
CA SER A 86 0.12 -1.38 11.51
C SER A 86 0.44 -2.30 10.32
N MET A 87 1.16 -3.39 10.61
CA MET A 87 1.51 -4.41 9.63
C MET A 87 1.18 -5.78 10.23
N ASP A 88 0.50 -6.61 9.45
CA ASP A 88 0.13 -7.96 9.85
C ASP A 88 0.39 -8.92 8.68
N ILE A 89 1.18 -9.96 8.94
CA ILE A 89 1.60 -10.95 7.94
C ILE A 89 1.13 -12.32 8.44
N GLN A 90 0.31 -12.99 7.64
CA GLN A 90 -0.24 -14.30 7.94
C GLN A 90 0.21 -15.30 6.86
N LEU A 91 0.79 -16.42 7.29
CA LEU A 91 1.15 -17.51 6.39
C LEU A 91 0.32 -18.75 6.70
N ASP A 92 -0.16 -19.40 5.63
CA ASP A 92 -0.79 -20.70 5.68
C ASP A 92 0.12 -21.71 4.97
N THR A 93 0.83 -22.49 5.79
CA THR A 93 1.69 -23.60 5.37
C THR A 93 1.05 -24.96 5.58
N SER A 94 -0.26 -25.05 5.83
CA SER A 94 -0.96 -26.33 6.09
C SER A 94 -0.77 -27.37 4.97
N GLY A 95 -0.54 -26.89 3.75
CA GLY A 95 -0.16 -27.73 2.61
C GLY A 95 1.17 -28.47 2.77
N LYS A 96 2.03 -28.13 3.73
CA LYS A 96 3.28 -28.88 4.02
C LYS A 96 3.09 -30.06 4.97
N ASP A 97 2.05 -30.03 5.81
CA ASP A 97 1.76 -31.06 6.81
C ASP A 97 0.96 -32.25 6.26
N THR A 98 0.65 -32.22 4.96
CA THR A 98 -0.12 -33.28 4.29
C THR A 98 0.76 -34.49 3.96
N ASP A 99 0.17 -35.70 3.99
CA ASP A 99 0.86 -36.96 3.71
C ASP A 99 1.69 -36.95 2.41
N PRO A 100 2.86 -37.62 2.38
CA PRO A 100 3.68 -37.72 1.18
C PRO A 100 2.89 -38.30 -0.01
N GLY A 101 2.85 -37.57 -1.12
CA GLY A 101 2.18 -38.01 -2.36
C GLY A 101 0.99 -37.16 -2.81
N VAL A 102 0.57 -36.16 -2.02
CA VAL A 102 -0.40 -35.16 -2.46
C VAL A 102 0.30 -34.09 -3.29
N THR A 103 -0.09 -33.96 -4.56
CA THR A 103 0.43 -32.96 -5.49
C THR A 103 -0.48 -31.73 -5.54
N GLY A 104 0.10 -30.55 -5.79
CA GLY A 104 -0.67 -29.30 -5.92
C GLY A 104 -0.92 -28.57 -4.61
N LEU A 105 -0.15 -28.88 -3.57
CA LEU A 105 -0.16 -28.15 -2.31
C LEU A 105 0.44 -26.75 -2.53
N VAL A 106 -0.15 -25.75 -1.90
CA VAL A 106 0.28 -24.35 -2.02
C VAL A 106 0.54 -23.78 -0.62
N VAL A 107 1.51 -22.89 -0.53
CA VAL A 107 1.64 -21.98 0.61
C VAL A 107 0.95 -20.68 0.25
N THR A 108 0.12 -20.16 1.14
CA THR A 108 -0.56 -18.88 0.95
C THR A 108 -0.03 -17.88 1.96
N ALA A 109 0.32 -16.67 1.52
CA ALA A 109 0.72 -15.57 2.38
C ALA A 109 -0.25 -14.40 2.18
N THR A 110 -0.73 -13.82 3.27
CA THR A 110 -1.55 -12.62 3.28
C THR A 110 -0.84 -11.54 4.07
N VAL A 111 -0.67 -10.37 3.45
CA VAL A 111 -0.09 -9.19 4.08
C VAL A 111 -1.15 -8.12 4.17
N THR A 112 -1.35 -7.57 5.35
CA THR A 112 -2.26 -6.47 5.64
C THR A 112 -1.45 -5.30 6.18
N CYS A 113 -1.70 -4.11 5.64
CA CYS A 113 -1.07 -2.86 6.05
C CYS A 113 -2.13 -1.79 6.25
N ASP A 114 -2.07 -1.09 7.38
CA ASP A 114 -2.85 0.12 7.61
C ASP A 114 -2.02 1.33 7.16
N VAL A 115 -2.36 1.94 6.04
CA VAL A 115 -1.67 3.14 5.55
C VAL A 115 -2.20 4.34 6.31
N ALA A 116 -1.32 5.23 6.79
CA ALA A 116 -1.71 6.49 7.44
C ALA A 116 -2.11 7.57 6.42
N LEU A 117 -3.28 8.18 6.58
CA LEU A 117 -3.76 9.27 5.72
C LEU A 117 -4.00 10.57 6.51
N ALA A 118 -3.62 10.57 7.80
CA ALA A 118 -3.76 11.71 8.70
C ALA A 118 -3.03 12.97 8.20
N ASP A 119 -1.91 12.81 7.47
CA ASP A 119 -1.15 13.92 6.89
C ASP A 119 -1.96 14.78 5.91
N LEU A 120 -3.04 14.23 5.35
CA LEU A 120 -3.77 14.86 4.27
C LEU A 120 -4.76 15.93 4.76
N ALA A 121 -5.00 16.03 6.07
CA ALA A 121 -5.85 17.03 6.75
C ALA A 121 -7.20 17.32 6.03
N LEU A 122 -7.71 16.31 5.33
CA LEU A 122 -8.92 16.42 4.53
C LEU A 122 -10.14 16.27 5.46
N PRO A 123 -11.13 17.18 5.38
CA PRO A 123 -12.34 17.08 6.18
C PRO A 123 -13.09 15.76 5.92
N GLY A 124 -13.23 14.91 6.94
CA GLY A 124 -14.01 13.67 6.87
C GLY A 124 -13.24 12.40 6.45
N VAL A 125 -11.94 12.48 6.14
CA VAL A 125 -11.09 11.31 5.82
C VAL A 125 -9.86 11.25 6.75
N GLY A 126 -10.09 11.46 8.04
CA GLY A 126 -9.08 11.19 9.06
C GLY A 126 -8.95 9.68 9.32
N GLY A 127 -7.73 9.23 9.62
CA GLY A 127 -7.45 7.86 10.05
C GLY A 127 -6.46 7.12 9.16
N SER A 128 -6.51 5.80 9.24
CA SER A 128 -5.76 4.86 8.42
C SER A 128 -6.68 4.17 7.42
N HIS A 129 -6.14 3.76 6.27
CA HIS A 129 -6.83 2.95 5.28
C HIS A 129 -6.13 1.60 5.19
N GLN A 130 -6.89 0.55 5.50
CA GLN A 130 -6.40 -0.82 5.41
C GLN A 130 -6.28 -1.24 3.95
N VAL A 131 -5.16 -1.87 3.63
CA VAL A 131 -4.89 -2.51 2.34
C VAL A 131 -4.39 -3.93 2.59
N SER A 132 -4.87 -4.89 1.82
CA SER A 132 -4.51 -6.30 1.97
C SER A 132 -4.22 -6.94 0.62
N ALA A 133 -3.20 -7.81 0.61
CA ALA A 133 -2.86 -8.61 -0.55
C ALA A 133 -2.56 -10.04 -0.15
N THR A 134 -2.98 -10.97 -1.00
CA THR A 134 -2.73 -12.41 -0.83
C THR A 134 -1.98 -12.92 -2.05
N ALA A 135 -0.97 -13.75 -1.81
CA ALA A 135 -0.24 -14.47 -2.84
C ALA A 135 -0.08 -15.94 -2.45
N SER A 136 -0.01 -16.82 -3.43
CA SER A 136 0.21 -18.24 -3.22
C SER A 136 1.36 -18.77 -4.08
N SER A 137 2.10 -19.73 -3.54
CA SER A 137 3.22 -20.38 -4.21
C SER A 137 3.06 -21.90 -4.15
N PRO A 138 3.19 -22.62 -5.27
CA PRO A 138 3.12 -24.07 -5.26
C PRO A 138 4.32 -24.68 -4.53
N ILE A 139 4.05 -25.71 -3.73
CA ILE A 139 5.07 -26.54 -3.09
C ILE A 139 5.59 -27.51 -4.15
N ASP A 140 6.90 -27.48 -4.41
CA ASP A 140 7.53 -28.40 -5.36
C ASP A 140 7.62 -29.80 -4.76
N ALA A 141 6.62 -30.63 -5.07
CA ALA A 141 6.53 -32.01 -4.59
C ALA A 141 7.50 -32.98 -5.29
N TYR A 142 8.20 -32.56 -6.36
CA TYR A 142 9.07 -33.42 -7.17
C TYR A 142 10.56 -33.26 -6.88
N ARG A 143 10.93 -32.29 -6.03
CA ARG A 143 12.31 -32.17 -5.56
C ARG A 143 12.57 -33.24 -4.50
N GLU A 144 13.34 -34.26 -4.90
CA GLU A 144 13.75 -35.40 -4.07
C GLU A 144 14.27 -34.94 -2.70
N ARG A 145 13.79 -35.61 -1.65
CA ARG A 145 14.11 -35.37 -0.23
C ARG A 145 15.57 -35.69 0.08
#